data_AF-A0A8T2TGS5-F1
#
_entry.id   AF-A0A8T2TGS5-F1
#
_cell.length_a   1.000
_cell.length_b   1.000
_cell.length_c   1.000
_cell.angle_alpha   90.00
_cell.angle_beta   90.00
_cell.angle_gamma   90.00
#
_symmetry.space_group_name_H-M   'P 1'
#
loop_
_entity.id
_entity.type
_entity.pdbx_description
1 polymer ?
#
loop_
_entity_poly.entity_id
_entity_poly.type
_entity_poly.pdbx_seq_one_letter_code
_entity_poly.pdbx_strand_id
1 'polypeptide(L)'
;MLSLLVIGIKLEQEFGFLRIGIIYLVSGFGGSLLSSIFLQNGISVGASGALFGLLGAMLSELITNWSLYESKFGALITLVVVVALNLAVGILPYVDNFAHIGGFISGFLAGFVLLVQPQNEYVHIADAASGQQVQRKRHKMHQCVFLVTALVVLVIGMVIAIVLVLRGVDGNDKCSWCHYLNCVPSSRWKCNDQSVAYCQTLQTGDTMQITCSSNNKTTLTSANQSDSILQSLCVQLCS
;
A
#
# COMPACT_ATOMS: atom_id res chain seq x y z
N MET A 1 13.60 -5.17 -2.40
CA MET A 1 14.50 -4.11 -1.89
C MET A 1 15.34 -3.48 -2.99
N LEU A 2 15.96 -4.27 -3.88
CA LEU A 2 16.75 -3.73 -5.00
C LEU A 2 15.94 -2.78 -5.91
N SER A 3 14.68 -3.11 -6.20
CA SER A 3 13.75 -2.26 -6.97
C SER A 3 13.47 -0.92 -6.29
N LEU A 4 13.37 -0.91 -4.96
CA LEU A 4 13.12 0.29 -4.15
C LEU A 4 14.33 1.22 -4.17
N LEU A 5 15.53 0.66 -4.14
CA LEU A 5 16.77 1.41 -4.21
C LEU A 5 16.93 2.09 -5.58
N VAL A 6 16.66 1.37 -6.67
CA VAL A 6 16.77 1.92 -8.04
C VAL A 6 15.71 2.99 -8.31
N ILE A 7 14.44 2.72 -7.98
CA ILE A 7 13.33 3.65 -8.24
C ILE A 7 13.39 4.84 -7.27
N GLY A 8 13.65 4.57 -6.00
CA GLY A 8 13.73 5.58 -4.94
C GLY A 8 14.84 6.59 -5.20
N ILE A 9 16.06 6.14 -5.52
CA ILE A 9 17.18 7.05 -5.83
C ILE A 9 16.86 7.93 -7.03
N LYS A 10 16.29 7.37 -8.10
CA LYS A 10 15.91 8.15 -9.28
C LYS A 10 14.90 9.24 -8.95
N LEU A 11 13.83 8.88 -8.24
CA LEU A 11 12.79 9.83 -7.84
C LEU A 11 13.33 10.89 -6.86
N GLU A 12 14.20 10.50 -5.94
CA GLU A 12 14.81 11.40 -4.97
C GLU A 12 15.75 12.42 -5.65
N GLN A 13 16.53 11.99 -6.65
CA GLN A 13 17.39 12.88 -7.43
C GLN A 13 16.60 13.91 -8.23
N GLU A 14 15.40 13.55 -8.69
CA GLU A 14 14.58 14.41 -9.54
C GLU A 14 13.67 15.37 -8.73
N PHE A 15 13.05 14.88 -7.66
CA PHE A 15 12.03 15.62 -6.90
C PHE A 15 12.47 16.02 -5.49
N GLY A 16 13.60 15.50 -5.02
CA GLY A 16 14.15 15.75 -3.68
C GLY A 16 13.63 14.79 -2.62
N PHE A 17 14.47 14.54 -1.62
CA PHE A 17 14.24 13.54 -0.56
C PHE A 17 12.93 13.74 0.20
N LEU A 18 12.57 15.00 0.50
CA LEU A 18 11.43 15.29 1.37
C LEU A 18 10.11 14.88 0.73
N ARG A 19 9.95 15.16 -0.58
CA ARG A 19 8.72 14.84 -1.31
C ARG A 19 8.55 13.34 -1.45
N ILE A 20 9.62 12.65 -1.84
CA ILE A 20 9.61 11.18 -2.00
C ILE A 20 9.43 10.49 -0.65
N GLY A 21 10.07 10.99 0.40
CA GLY A 21 9.88 10.51 1.77
C GLY A 21 8.42 10.63 2.24
N ILE A 22 7.77 11.76 2.00
CA ILE A 22 6.35 11.94 2.35
C ILE A 22 5.46 10.97 1.55
N ILE A 23 5.65 10.87 0.23
CA ILE A 23 4.90 9.93 -0.61
C ILE A 23 5.09 8.50 -0.10
N TYR A 24 6.32 8.11 0.22
CA TYR A 24 6.64 6.79 0.72
C TYR A 24 5.91 6.48 2.03
N LEU A 25 5.92 7.41 3.00
CA LEU A 25 5.25 7.24 4.29
C LEU A 25 3.73 7.19 4.15
N VAL A 26 3.15 8.13 3.39
CA VAL A 26 1.70 8.17 3.12
C VAL A 26 1.24 6.89 2.42
N SER A 27 2.04 6.40 1.47
CA SER A 27 1.72 5.17 0.73
C SER A 27 1.83 3.92 1.60
N GLY A 28 2.88 3.84 2.43
CA GLY A 28 3.01 2.76 3.41
C GLY A 28 1.82 2.73 4.36
N PHE A 29 1.44 3.89 4.90
CA PHE A 29 0.29 4.01 5.79
C PHE A 29 -1.03 3.65 5.11
N GLY A 30 -1.28 4.14 3.88
CA GLY A 30 -2.48 3.81 3.11
C GLY A 30 -2.57 2.34 2.74
N GLY A 31 -1.44 1.71 2.42
CA GLY A 31 -1.32 0.26 2.21
C GLY A 31 -1.65 -0.52 3.48
N SER A 32 -1.08 -0.14 4.62
CA SER A 32 -1.37 -0.79 5.91
C SER A 32 -2.84 -0.67 6.32
N LEU A 33 -3.46 0.50 6.12
CA LEU A 33 -4.89 0.66 6.40
C LEU A 33 -5.75 -0.26 5.54
N LEU A 34 -5.49 -0.33 4.23
CA LEU A 34 -6.27 -1.18 3.34
C LEU A 34 -6.05 -2.67 3.67
N SER A 35 -4.81 -3.05 3.96
CA SER A 35 -4.48 -4.38 4.46
C SER A 35 -5.28 -4.72 5.71
N SER A 36 -5.26 -3.87 6.75
CA SER A 36 -5.99 -4.14 8.01
C SER A 36 -7.51 -4.25 7.85
N ILE A 37 -8.10 -3.61 6.84
CA ILE A 37 -9.55 -3.74 6.57
C ILE A 37 -9.88 -5.13 6.00
N PHE A 38 -9.01 -5.69 5.17
CA PHE A 38 -9.27 -6.96 4.45
C PHE A 38 -8.52 -8.17 5.04
N LEU A 39 -7.51 -7.96 5.88
CA LEU A 39 -6.74 -8.99 6.58
C LEU A 39 -6.85 -8.78 8.10
N GLN A 40 -8.01 -9.12 8.66
CA GLN A 40 -8.27 -8.98 10.10
C GLN A 40 -7.36 -9.89 10.96
N ASN A 41 -7.06 -11.10 10.48
CA ASN A 41 -6.33 -12.13 11.22
C ASN A 41 -4.92 -12.42 10.69
N GLY A 42 -4.45 -11.64 9.72
CA GLY A 42 -3.14 -11.82 9.09
C GLY A 42 -2.16 -10.72 9.46
N ILE A 43 -0.92 -11.09 9.79
CA ILE A 43 0.14 -10.09 10.01
C ILE A 43 0.73 -9.73 8.65
N SER A 44 0.49 -8.49 8.22
CA SER A 44 1.16 -7.91 7.06
C SER A 44 2.23 -6.92 7.50
N VAL A 45 3.48 -7.22 7.14
CA VAL A 45 4.63 -6.36 7.41
C VAL A 45 5.51 -6.27 6.17
N GLY A 46 5.78 -5.05 5.70
CA GLY A 46 6.66 -4.88 4.56
C GLY A 46 6.70 -3.47 4.00
N ALA A 47 7.85 -3.12 3.43
CA ALA A 47 8.06 -1.88 2.67
C ALA A 47 7.45 -1.92 1.24
N SER A 48 6.91 -3.07 0.82
CA SER A 48 6.40 -3.27 -0.55
C SER A 48 5.17 -2.42 -0.85
N GLY A 49 4.27 -2.18 0.11
CA GLY A 49 3.14 -1.25 -0.08
C GLY A 49 3.59 0.17 -0.42
N ALA A 50 4.61 0.67 0.28
CA ALA A 50 5.19 1.99 0.01
C ALA A 50 5.91 2.04 -1.36
N LEU A 51 6.56 0.95 -1.78
CA LEU A 51 7.14 0.82 -3.12
C LEU A 51 6.09 0.91 -4.22
N PHE A 52 4.96 0.22 -4.06
CA PHE A 52 3.83 0.33 -4.97
C PHE A 52 3.27 1.76 -5.01
N GLY A 53 3.31 2.47 -3.89
CA GLY A 53 3.02 3.89 -3.85
C GLY A 53 3.94 4.76 -4.69
N LEU A 54 5.24 4.48 -4.70
CA LEU A 54 6.18 5.17 -5.60
C LEU A 54 5.87 4.90 -7.07
N LEU A 55 5.47 3.66 -7.43
CA LEU A 55 4.99 3.34 -8.78
C LEU A 55 3.71 4.10 -9.13
N GLY A 56 2.77 4.22 -8.19
CA GLY A 56 1.58 5.04 -8.35
C GLY A 56 1.93 6.51 -8.54
N ALA A 57 2.88 7.04 -7.76
CA ALA A 57 3.33 8.42 -7.89
C ALA A 57 3.98 8.67 -9.27
N MET A 58 4.79 7.75 -9.78
CA MET A 58 5.32 7.80 -11.15
C MET A 58 4.21 7.84 -12.21
N LEU A 59 3.13 7.08 -12.02
CA LEU A 59 2.00 7.14 -12.94
C LEU A 59 1.31 8.51 -12.92
N SER A 60 1.13 9.11 -11.74
CA SER A 60 0.52 10.44 -11.62
C SER A 60 1.39 11.55 -12.25
N GLU A 61 2.71 11.40 -12.16
CA GLU A 61 3.71 12.27 -12.79
C GLU A 61 3.60 12.16 -14.31
N LEU A 62 3.59 10.94 -14.85
CA LEU A 62 3.45 10.68 -16.28
C LEU A 62 2.14 11.26 -16.84
N ILE A 63 1.03 11.16 -16.10
CA ILE A 63 -0.27 11.74 -16.49
C ILE A 63 -0.21 13.27 -16.47
N THR A 64 0.38 13.86 -15.43
CA THR A 64 0.47 15.33 -15.28
C THR A 64 1.39 15.95 -16.33
N ASN A 65 2.45 15.24 -16.71
CA ASN A 65 3.47 15.69 -17.64
C ASN A 65 3.38 14.98 -19.00
N TRP A 66 2.19 14.51 -19.38
CA TRP A 66 1.94 13.73 -20.60
C TRP A 66 2.48 14.39 -21.88
N SER A 67 2.56 15.73 -21.94
CA SER A 67 3.08 16.44 -23.11
C SER A 67 4.61 16.36 -23.27
N LEU A 68 5.37 16.08 -22.21
CA LEU A 68 6.84 16.15 -22.19
C LEU A 68 7.53 14.85 -22.61
N TYR A 69 6.82 13.72 -22.56
CA TYR A 69 7.39 12.42 -22.93
C TYR A 69 7.27 12.16 -24.43
N GLU A 70 8.38 11.83 -25.09
CA GLU A 70 8.41 11.44 -26.51
C GLU A 70 7.71 10.07 -26.74
N SER A 71 7.90 9.11 -25.82
CA SER A 71 7.38 7.74 -25.91
C SER A 71 6.33 7.41 -24.82
N LYS A 72 5.32 8.28 -24.70
CA LYS A 72 4.25 8.27 -23.67
C LYS A 72 3.62 6.90 -23.44
N PHE A 73 3.18 6.27 -24.54
CA PHE A 73 2.51 4.98 -24.48
C PHE A 73 3.46 3.85 -24.07
N GLY A 74 4.73 3.91 -24.47
CA GLY A 74 5.74 2.95 -24.05
C GLY A 74 5.94 2.98 -22.54
N ALA A 75 6.18 4.18 -21.98
CA ALA A 75 6.36 4.36 -20.54
C ALA A 75 5.12 3.93 -19.74
N LEU A 76 3.92 4.29 -20.21
CA LEU A 76 2.65 3.89 -19.58
C LEU A 76 2.47 2.37 -19.59
N ILE A 77 2.65 1.73 -20.76
CA ILE A 77 2.51 0.28 -20.90
C ILE A 77 3.53 -0.43 -20.00
N THR A 78 4.79 -0.01 -20.00
CA THR A 78 5.82 -0.60 -19.12
C THR A 78 5.42 -0.49 -17.66
N LEU A 79 4.95 0.67 -17.21
CA LEU A 79 4.55 0.86 -15.82
C LEU A 79 3.35 -0.03 -15.45
N VAL A 80 2.31 -0.05 -16.29
CA VAL A 80 1.13 -0.89 -16.08
C VAL A 80 1.48 -2.37 -16.07
N VAL A 81 2.34 -2.83 -16.99
CA VAL A 81 2.80 -4.22 -17.03
C VAL A 81 3.59 -4.56 -15.76
N VAL A 82 4.49 -3.68 -15.31
CA VAL A 82 5.24 -3.90 -14.06
C VAL A 82 4.29 -4.01 -12.87
N VAL A 83 3.31 -3.11 -12.73
CA VAL A 83 2.33 -3.15 -11.63
C VAL A 83 1.49 -4.43 -11.70
N ALA A 84 0.98 -4.78 -12.88
CA ALA A 84 0.16 -5.97 -13.09
C ALA A 84 0.92 -7.26 -12.79
N LEU A 85 2.18 -7.36 -13.21
CA LEU A 85 3.03 -8.51 -12.91
C LEU A 85 3.31 -8.64 -11.41
N ASN A 86 3.59 -7.54 -10.71
CA ASN A 86 3.82 -7.60 -9.27
C ASN A 86 2.55 -7.98 -8.50
N LEU A 87 1.38 -7.47 -8.89
CA LEU A 87 0.10 -7.89 -8.29
C LEU A 87 -0.24 -9.35 -8.62
N ALA A 88 0.07 -9.82 -9.83
CA ALA A 88 -0.13 -11.22 -10.20
C ALA A 88 0.76 -12.16 -9.36
N VAL A 89 2.01 -11.76 -9.08
CA VAL A 89 2.89 -12.46 -8.14
C VAL A 89 2.30 -12.44 -6.73
N GLY A 90 1.62 -11.38 -6.33
CA GLY A 90 1.01 -11.29 -5.01
C GLY A 90 -0.23 -12.16 -4.79
N ILE A 91 -0.65 -12.93 -5.79
CA ILE A 91 -1.63 -14.03 -5.64
C ILE A 91 -0.99 -15.24 -4.91
N LEU A 92 0.33 -15.26 -4.77
CA LEU A 92 1.05 -16.26 -3.98
C LEU A 92 0.76 -16.09 -2.49
N PRO A 93 0.78 -17.19 -1.72
CA PRO A 93 0.61 -17.12 -0.27
C PRO A 93 1.68 -16.23 0.37
N TYR A 94 1.34 -15.61 1.50
CA TYR A 94 2.18 -14.68 2.27
C TYR A 94 2.46 -13.30 1.63
N VAL A 95 1.96 -13.04 0.42
CA VAL A 95 2.01 -11.70 -0.18
C VAL A 95 0.71 -10.97 0.09
N ASP A 96 0.83 -9.69 0.46
CA ASP A 96 -0.31 -8.83 0.73
C ASP A 96 -0.54 -7.85 -0.42
N ASN A 97 -1.44 -8.25 -1.32
CA ASN A 97 -1.93 -7.45 -2.43
C ASN A 97 -2.82 -6.29 -1.98
N PHE A 98 -3.54 -6.39 -0.85
CA PHE A 98 -4.30 -5.25 -0.34
C PHE A 98 -3.36 -4.12 0.10
N ALA A 99 -2.22 -4.44 0.72
CA ALA A 99 -1.19 -3.45 1.00
C ALA A 99 -0.61 -2.82 -0.28
N HIS A 100 -0.41 -3.60 -1.34
CA HIS A 100 0.10 -3.10 -2.62
C HIS A 100 -0.91 -2.18 -3.31
N ILE A 101 -2.19 -2.57 -3.35
CA ILE A 101 -3.27 -1.77 -3.94
C ILE A 101 -3.47 -0.47 -3.15
N GLY A 102 -3.55 -0.55 -1.82
CA GLY A 102 -3.73 0.62 -0.95
C GLY A 102 -2.56 1.59 -1.05
N GLY A 103 -1.35 1.05 -1.09
CA GLY A 103 -0.13 1.83 -1.31
C GLY A 103 -0.10 2.50 -2.67
N PHE A 104 -0.41 1.77 -3.75
CA PHE A 104 -0.48 2.30 -5.10
C PHE A 104 -1.49 3.45 -5.23
N ILE A 105 -2.71 3.28 -4.71
CA ILE A 105 -3.77 4.29 -4.78
C ILE A 105 -3.37 5.56 -4.01
N SER A 106 -2.91 5.40 -2.77
CA SER A 106 -2.51 6.54 -1.94
C SER A 106 -1.28 7.26 -2.50
N GLY A 107 -0.29 6.53 -3.03
CA GLY A 107 0.87 7.10 -3.71
C GLY A 107 0.53 7.80 -5.02
N PHE A 108 -0.39 7.25 -5.81
CA PHE A 108 -0.91 7.89 -7.03
C PHE A 108 -1.59 9.23 -6.74
N LEU A 109 -2.43 9.29 -5.71
CA LEU A 109 -3.06 10.54 -5.27
C LEU A 109 -2.03 11.52 -4.69
N ALA A 110 -1.11 11.04 -3.86
CA ALA A 110 -0.04 11.87 -3.28
C ALA A 110 0.90 12.44 -4.36
N GLY A 111 1.14 11.70 -5.44
CA GLY A 111 1.96 12.16 -6.55
C GLY A 111 1.33 13.34 -7.30
N PHE A 112 0.01 13.38 -7.49
CA PHE A 112 -0.68 14.57 -8.01
C PHE A 112 -0.58 15.80 -7.09
N VAL A 113 -0.26 15.62 -5.81
CA VAL A 113 -0.07 16.71 -4.86
C VAL A 113 1.38 17.17 -4.81
N LEU A 114 2.33 16.23 -4.80
CA LEU A 114 3.73 16.49 -4.47
C LEU A 114 4.68 16.49 -5.68
N LEU A 115 4.33 15.79 -6.77
CA LEU A 115 5.17 15.69 -7.97
C LEU A 115 4.78 16.68 -9.08
N VAL A 116 3.89 17.64 -8.80
CA VAL A 116 3.56 18.69 -9.76
C VAL A 116 4.78 19.58 -9.99
N GLN A 117 5.42 19.42 -11.16
CA GLN A 117 6.44 20.34 -11.62
C GLN A 117 5.78 21.56 -12.28
N PRO A 118 6.09 22.78 -11.84
CA PRO A 118 5.68 23.99 -12.56
C PRO A 118 6.43 24.03 -13.89
N GLN A 119 5.71 24.30 -14.99
CA GLN A 119 6.37 24.52 -16.28
C GLN A 119 7.09 25.87 -16.23
N ASN A 120 8.36 25.88 -16.63
CA ASN A 120 9.14 27.11 -16.73
C ASN A 120 8.68 27.88 -17.97
N GLU A 121 7.90 28.93 -17.76
CA GLU A 121 7.56 29.87 -18.81
C GLU A 121 8.66 30.94 -18.86
N TYR A 122 9.43 30.97 -19.96
CA TYR A 122 10.42 32.01 -20.19
C TYR A 122 9.69 33.27 -20.68
N VAL A 123 9.57 34.26 -19.81
CA VAL A 123 8.97 35.55 -20.17
C VAL A 123 10.10 36.47 -20.64
N HIS A 124 10.08 36.82 -21.93
CA HIS A 124 10.91 37.90 -22.44
C HIS A 124 10.29 39.22 -22.01
N ILE A 125 10.92 39.89 -21.03
CA ILE A 125 10.54 41.24 -20.66
C ILE A 125 11.06 42.16 -21.77
N ALA A 126 10.14 42.75 -22.54
CA ALA A 126 10.46 43.69 -23.61
C ALA A 126 10.73 45.09 -23.02
N ASP A 127 11.69 45.20 -22.12
CA ASP A 127 12.21 46.50 -21.67
C ASP A 127 13.48 46.78 -22.49
N ALA A 128 13.43 47.83 -23.31
CA ALA A 128 14.39 48.18 -24.36
C ALA A 128 15.83 48.53 -23.91
N ALA A 129 16.28 48.09 -22.72
CA ALA A 129 17.63 48.36 -22.22
C ALA A 129 18.29 47.20 -21.43
N SER A 130 17.56 46.14 -21.08
CA SER A 130 18.10 45.03 -20.28
C SER A 130 17.40 43.74 -20.69
N GLY A 131 18.07 42.89 -21.47
CA GLY A 131 17.56 41.59 -21.91
C GLY A 131 17.48 40.55 -20.79
N GLN A 132 16.81 40.86 -19.68
CA GLN A 132 16.61 39.96 -18.55
C GLN A 132 15.48 38.96 -18.86
N GLN A 133 15.86 37.69 -19.03
CA GLN A 133 14.90 36.59 -19.02
C GLN A 133 14.50 36.27 -17.58
N VAL A 134 13.24 36.51 -17.23
CA VAL A 134 12.69 36.11 -15.92
C VAL A 134 11.95 34.78 -16.09
N GLN A 135 12.45 33.74 -15.43
CA GLN A 135 11.78 32.43 -15.38
C GLN A 135 10.57 32.54 -14.44
N ARG A 136 9.35 32.45 -14.98
CA ARG A 136 8.13 32.45 -14.18
C ARG A 136 7.56 31.03 -14.15
N LYS A 137 7.52 30.44 -12.96
CA LYS A 137 6.88 29.14 -12.72
C LYS A 137 5.38 29.34 -12.68
N ARG A 138 4.65 28.84 -13.68
CA ARG A 138 3.18 28.93 -13.75
C ARG A 138 2.58 27.53 -13.74
N HIS A 139 1.65 27.29 -12.81
CA HIS A 139 0.84 26.09 -12.82
C HIS A 139 -0.29 26.24 -13.82
N LYS A 140 -0.51 25.23 -14.67
CA LYS A 140 -1.67 25.19 -15.56
C LYS A 140 -2.93 24.93 -14.74
N MET A 141 -4.07 25.47 -15.17
CA MET A 141 -5.35 25.31 -14.47
C MET A 141 -5.69 23.84 -14.19
N HIS A 142 -5.45 22.95 -15.17
CA HIS A 142 -5.66 21.51 -15.00
C HIS A 142 -4.77 20.88 -13.90
N GLN A 143 -3.52 21.33 -13.74
CA GLN A 143 -2.64 20.84 -12.67
C GLN A 143 -3.15 21.24 -11.29
N CYS A 144 -3.65 22.48 -11.14
CA CYS A 144 -4.27 22.92 -9.89
C CYS A 144 -5.55 22.14 -9.57
N VAL A 145 -6.39 21.88 -10.58
CA VAL A 145 -7.62 21.08 -10.40
C VAL A 145 -7.29 19.66 -9.96
N PHE A 146 -6.34 18.99 -10.62
CA PHE A 146 -5.90 17.65 -10.22
C PHE A 146 -5.31 17.63 -8.82
N LEU A 147 -4.49 18.61 -8.46
CA LEU A 147 -3.92 18.72 -7.12
C LEU A 147 -4.99 18.83 -6.03
N VAL A 148 -5.92 19.79 -6.17
CA VAL A 148 -6.97 20.01 -5.15
C VAL A 148 -7.88 18.78 -5.05
N THR A 149 -8.27 18.22 -6.19
CA THR A 149 -9.13 17.03 -6.23
C THR A 149 -8.43 15.83 -5.58
N ALA A 150 -7.17 15.57 -5.93
CA ALA A 150 -6.40 14.47 -5.37
C ALA A 150 -6.18 14.63 -3.86
N LEU A 151 -5.89 15.85 -3.39
CA LEU A 151 -5.72 16.13 -1.97
C LEU A 151 -7.01 15.85 -1.18
N VAL A 152 -8.15 16.34 -1.67
CA VAL A 152 -9.46 16.11 -1.02
C VAL A 152 -9.78 14.62 -0.97
N VAL A 153 -9.61 13.91 -2.09
CA VAL A 153 -9.86 12.46 -2.17
C VAL A 153 -8.93 11.67 -1.25
N LEU A 154 -7.63 12.03 -1.20
CA LEU A 154 -6.65 11.37 -0.34
C LEU A 154 -7.00 11.55 1.14
N VAL A 155 -7.32 12.76 1.59
CA VAL A 155 -7.66 13.04 2.98
C VAL A 155 -8.96 12.33 3.37
N ILE A 156 -10.02 12.46 2.57
CA ILE A 156 -11.30 11.79 2.84
C ILE A 156 -11.11 10.27 2.86
N GLY A 157 -10.39 9.71 1.89
CA GLY A 157 -10.12 8.27 1.81
C GLY A 157 -9.35 7.75 3.02
N MET A 158 -8.31 8.46 3.46
CA MET A 158 -7.54 8.10 4.66
C MET A 158 -8.40 8.14 5.93
N VAL A 159 -9.22 9.19 6.10
CA VAL A 159 -10.10 9.31 7.27
C VAL A 159 -11.13 8.18 7.29
N ILE A 160 -11.76 7.88 6.15
CA ILE A 160 -12.71 6.76 6.05
C ILE A 160 -12.01 5.44 6.39
N ALA A 161 -10.84 5.17 5.81
CA ALA A 161 -10.10 3.94 6.06
C ALA A 161 -9.71 3.80 7.54
N ILE A 162 -9.21 4.86 8.18
CA ILE A 162 -8.94 4.88 9.62
C ILE A 162 -10.20 4.55 10.42
N VAL A 163 -11.33 5.19 10.12
CA VAL A 163 -12.60 4.94 10.82
C VAL A 163 -13.06 3.49 10.65
N LEU A 164 -12.90 2.90 9.45
CA LEU A 164 -13.24 1.50 9.21
C LEU A 164 -12.36 0.54 10.02
N VAL A 165 -11.05 0.78 10.06
CA VAL A 165 -10.11 -0.01 10.87
C VAL A 165 -10.45 0.12 12.35
N LEU A 166 -10.67 1.33 12.86
CA LEU A 166 -11.01 1.55 14.27
C LEU A 166 -12.36 0.95 14.67
N ARG A 167 -13.28 0.76 13.72
CA ARG A 167 -14.56 0.07 13.94
C ARG A 167 -14.47 -1.44 13.80
N GLY A 168 -13.30 -1.98 13.42
CA GLY A 168 -13.10 -3.41 13.20
C GLY A 168 -13.96 -3.96 12.06
N VAL A 169 -14.27 -3.16 11.04
CA VAL A 169 -15.07 -3.61 9.89
C VAL A 169 -14.24 -4.56 9.03
N ASP A 170 -14.73 -5.78 8.80
CA ASP A 170 -14.14 -6.71 7.83
C ASP A 170 -14.63 -6.37 6.41
N GLY A 171 -13.68 -6.04 5.54
CA GLY A 171 -13.95 -5.77 4.13
C GLY A 171 -14.42 -7.00 3.35
N ASN A 172 -14.07 -8.21 3.80
CA ASN A 172 -14.47 -9.46 3.14
C ASN A 172 -15.95 -9.77 3.31
N ASP A 173 -16.59 -9.30 4.39
CA ASP A 173 -18.03 -9.47 4.62
C ASP A 173 -18.87 -8.85 3.48
N LYS A 174 -18.34 -7.79 2.85
CA LYS A 174 -19.00 -7.07 1.76
C LYS A 174 -18.59 -7.57 0.38
N CYS A 175 -17.57 -8.42 0.29
CA CYS A 175 -16.95 -8.81 -0.97
C CYS A 175 -16.45 -10.26 -0.91
N SER A 176 -17.31 -11.18 -1.35
CA SER A 176 -17.03 -12.62 -1.34
C SER A 176 -15.93 -13.08 -2.30
N TRP A 177 -15.36 -12.21 -3.12
CA TRP A 177 -14.26 -12.52 -4.05
C TRP A 177 -12.96 -11.82 -3.69
N CYS A 178 -12.99 -10.88 -2.73
CA CYS A 178 -11.83 -10.07 -2.40
C CYS A 178 -10.68 -10.92 -1.81
N HIS A 179 -10.97 -12.03 -1.14
CA HIS A 179 -9.95 -12.95 -0.64
C HIS A 179 -9.07 -13.54 -1.75
N TYR A 180 -9.61 -13.70 -2.97
CA TYR A 180 -8.83 -14.18 -4.13
C TYR A 180 -7.82 -13.17 -4.63
N LEU A 181 -7.95 -11.88 -4.29
CA LEU A 181 -6.94 -10.88 -4.62
C LEU A 181 -5.63 -11.15 -3.88
N ASN A 182 -5.69 -11.72 -2.68
CA ASN A 182 -4.52 -12.00 -1.86
C ASN A 182 -3.99 -13.42 -2.05
N CYS A 183 -4.87 -14.38 -2.31
CA CYS A 183 -4.44 -15.75 -2.56
C CYS A 183 -5.46 -16.52 -3.39
N VAL A 184 -5.00 -17.12 -4.49
CA VAL A 184 -5.81 -18.07 -5.28
C VAL A 184 -5.34 -19.48 -4.96
N PRO A 185 -6.23 -20.37 -4.45
CA PRO A 185 -5.86 -21.73 -4.12
C PRO A 185 -5.48 -22.51 -5.39
N SER A 186 -4.41 -23.30 -5.31
CA SER A 186 -3.87 -24.08 -6.43
C SER A 186 -3.47 -25.48 -5.99
N SER A 187 -3.24 -26.39 -6.94
CA SER A 187 -2.75 -27.74 -6.63
C SER A 187 -1.37 -27.75 -5.95
N ARG A 188 -0.61 -26.64 -6.06
CA ARG A 188 0.72 -26.49 -5.45
C ARG A 188 0.76 -25.72 -4.13
N TRP A 189 -0.31 -25.02 -3.74
CA TRP A 189 -0.36 -24.26 -2.48
C TRP A 189 -1.79 -24.03 -1.98
N LYS A 190 -1.94 -23.92 -0.66
CA LYS A 190 -3.21 -23.64 0.01
C LYS A 190 -3.19 -22.23 0.61
N CYS A 191 -4.35 -21.58 0.65
CA CYS A 191 -4.49 -20.21 1.17
C CYS A 191 -4.91 -20.15 2.65
N ASN A 192 -5.00 -21.29 3.35
CA ASN A 192 -5.48 -21.38 4.73
C ASN A 192 -4.51 -20.82 5.79
N ASP A 193 -3.29 -20.45 5.40
CA ASP A 193 -2.20 -20.06 6.33
C ASP A 193 -2.09 -18.54 6.57
N GLN A 194 -2.99 -17.71 6.01
CA GLN A 194 -2.95 -16.26 6.22
C GLN A 194 -3.59 -15.80 7.54
N SER A 195 -4.38 -16.64 8.20
CA SER A 195 -4.77 -16.41 9.59
C SER A 195 -3.64 -16.88 10.49
N VAL A 196 -2.96 -15.97 11.18
CA VAL A 196 -2.03 -16.34 12.25
C VAL A 196 -2.83 -17.20 13.22
N ALA A 197 -2.51 -18.48 13.27
CA ALA A 197 -3.21 -19.43 14.10
C ALA A 197 -2.89 -19.11 15.56
N TYR A 198 -3.73 -18.30 16.18
CA TYR A 198 -3.67 -18.04 17.61
C TYR A 198 -4.58 -19.01 18.33
N CYS A 199 -4.27 -19.28 19.60
CA CYS A 199 -5.10 -20.13 20.42
C CYS A 199 -5.93 -19.32 21.39
N GLN A 200 -7.22 -19.60 21.44
CA GLN A 200 -8.13 -19.12 22.45
C GLN A 200 -8.04 -20.05 23.67
N THR A 201 -7.87 -19.47 24.85
CA THR A 201 -7.83 -20.23 26.12
C THR A 201 -9.11 -19.99 26.91
N LEU A 202 -9.76 -21.07 27.37
CA LEU A 202 -10.93 -21.03 28.24
C LEU A 202 -10.63 -21.85 29.50
N GLN A 203 -10.60 -21.20 30.66
CA GLN A 203 -10.35 -21.87 31.93
C GLN A 203 -11.66 -22.33 32.58
N THR A 204 -11.73 -23.62 32.93
CA THR A 204 -12.85 -24.21 33.69
C THR A 204 -12.26 -24.98 34.88
N GLY A 205 -12.28 -24.36 36.06
CA GLY A 205 -11.67 -24.93 37.27
C GLY A 205 -10.16 -25.14 37.13
N ASP A 206 -9.70 -26.36 37.41
CA ASP A 206 -8.28 -26.76 37.32
C ASP A 206 -7.82 -27.07 35.88
N THR A 207 -8.71 -26.96 34.89
CA THR A 207 -8.44 -27.27 33.49
C THR A 207 -8.51 -26.02 32.61
N MET A 208 -7.59 -25.91 31.65
CA MET A 208 -7.57 -24.92 30.58
C MET A 208 -7.81 -25.61 29.24
N GLN A 209 -8.84 -25.16 28.53
CA GLN A 209 -9.13 -25.56 27.16
C GLN A 209 -8.42 -24.60 26.20
N ILE A 210 -7.55 -25.12 25.35
CA ILE A 210 -6.84 -24.37 24.31
C ILE A 210 -7.48 -24.73 22.98
N THR A 211 -8.00 -23.75 22.26
CA THR A 211 -8.67 -23.91 20.96
C THR A 211 -7.88 -23.17 19.90
N CYS A 212 -7.44 -23.87 18.85
CA CYS A 212 -6.76 -23.22 17.74
C CYS A 212 -7.75 -22.53 16.80
N SER A 213 -7.53 -21.24 16.53
CA SER A 213 -8.42 -20.44 15.69
C SER A 213 -8.39 -20.81 14.20
N SER A 214 -7.33 -21.49 13.71
CA SER A 214 -7.22 -21.81 12.28
C SER A 214 -7.96 -23.09 11.89
N ASN A 215 -8.07 -24.06 12.80
CA ASN A 215 -8.60 -25.39 12.50
C ASN A 215 -9.64 -25.89 13.52
N ASN A 216 -10.02 -25.06 14.51
CA ASN A 216 -10.94 -25.39 15.60
C ASN A 216 -10.56 -26.66 16.39
N LYS A 217 -9.32 -27.13 16.33
CA LYS A 217 -8.85 -28.22 17.20
C LYS A 217 -8.77 -27.69 18.62
N THR A 218 -9.18 -28.52 19.58
CA THR A 218 -9.18 -28.19 21.00
C THR A 218 -8.36 -29.21 21.78
N THR A 219 -7.58 -28.75 22.76
CA THR A 219 -6.93 -29.63 23.75
C THR A 219 -7.20 -29.12 25.16
N LEU A 220 -7.17 -30.03 26.12
CA LEU A 220 -7.33 -29.73 27.54
C LEU A 220 -5.98 -29.90 28.23
N THR A 221 -5.59 -28.92 29.01
CA THR A 221 -4.38 -28.95 29.85
C THR A 221 -4.70 -28.47 31.26
N SER A 222 -3.76 -28.60 32.19
CA SER A 222 -3.92 -28.07 33.56
C SER A 222 -3.78 -26.55 33.58
N ALA A 223 -4.54 -25.88 34.45
CA ALA A 223 -4.47 -24.43 34.61
C ALA A 223 -3.15 -23.91 35.21
N ASN A 224 -2.28 -24.79 35.75
CA ASN A 224 -1.04 -24.42 36.42
C ASN A 224 0.22 -24.61 35.55
N GLN A 225 0.09 -24.51 34.22
CA GLN A 225 1.19 -24.66 33.27
C GLN A 225 1.90 -23.32 33.01
N SER A 226 3.20 -23.37 32.70
CA SER A 226 3.97 -22.18 32.33
C SER A 226 3.61 -21.69 30.92
N ASP A 227 3.68 -20.38 30.69
CA ASP A 227 3.35 -19.73 29.41
C ASP A 227 4.09 -20.35 28.21
N SER A 228 5.32 -20.81 28.42
CA SER A 228 6.13 -21.51 27.40
C SER A 228 5.53 -22.85 26.94
N ILE A 229 4.88 -23.60 27.83
CA ILE A 229 4.22 -24.88 27.52
C ILE A 229 2.88 -24.64 26.83
N LEU A 230 2.15 -23.61 27.25
CA LEU A 230 0.93 -23.16 26.57
C LEU A 230 1.21 -22.74 25.12
N GLN A 231 2.33 -22.05 24.89
CA GLN A 231 2.71 -21.60 23.55
C GLN A 231 3.16 -22.76 22.65
N SER A 232 3.88 -23.75 23.18
CA SER A 232 4.26 -24.94 22.41
C SER A 232 3.07 -25.83 22.06
N LEU A 233 2.13 -26.01 22.99
CA LEU A 233 0.85 -26.70 22.75
C LEU A 233 0.02 -25.99 21.68
N CYS A 234 -0.01 -24.67 21.71
CA CYS A 234 -0.71 -23.89 20.69
C CYS A 234 -0.11 -24.10 19.30
N VAL A 235 1.22 -24.05 19.17
CA VAL A 235 1.92 -24.29 17.90
C VAL A 235 1.67 -25.70 17.38
N GLN A 236 1.69 -26.71 18.25
CA GLN A 236 1.36 -28.10 17.86
C GLN A 236 -0.11 -28.30 17.49
N LEU A 237 -1.03 -27.61 18.15
CA LEU A 237 -2.46 -27.69 17.79
C LEU A 237 -2.75 -27.04 16.45
N CYS A 238 -2.05 -25.95 16.15
CA CYS A 238 -2.26 -25.14 14.97
C CYS A 238 -1.43 -25.57 13.76
N SER A 239 -0.46 -26.48 13.93
CA SER A 239 0.20 -27.22 12.84
C SER A 239 -0.70 -28.31 12.26
#